data_AF-A0A9P1IMF5-F1
#
_entry.id   AF-A0A9P1IMF5-F1
#
_cell.length_a   1.000
_cell.length_b   1.000
_cell.length_c   1.000
_cell.angle_alpha   90.00
_cell.angle_beta   90.00
_cell.angle_gamma   90.00
#
_symmetry.space_group_name_H-M   'P 1'
#
loop_
_entity.id
_entity.type
_entity.pdbx_description
1 polymer ?
#
loop_
_entity_poly.entity_id
_entity_poly.type
_entity_poly.pdbx_seq_one_letter_code
_entity_poly.pdbx_strand_id
1 'polypeptide(L)'
;MKIVLISISLFVGFLNAESVHWQWRILQCSEKSGDSPLQKKDASPCRISLLESEHDENPRLAPFDPCFEESANGKPRNYCNLICPGADTAYLIKRTPQNHRSCFGHFTYKIEKRSPNFFIWRDAKCRSSSVEFLIRCEFLSSRDSFPTDDVIFSEAKKISADLRL
;
A
#
# COMPACT_ATOMS: atom_id res chain seq x y z
N MET A 1 -61.56 -28.83 24.18
CA MET A 1 -60.68 -29.07 23.02
C MET A 1 -60.07 -27.72 22.63
N LYS A 2 -58.77 -27.50 22.90
CA LYS A 2 -58.08 -26.21 22.68
C LYS A 2 -57.27 -26.30 21.38
N ILE A 3 -57.53 -25.41 20.44
CA ILE A 3 -56.74 -25.26 19.22
C ILE A 3 -55.59 -24.31 19.55
N VAL A 4 -54.35 -24.82 19.50
CA VAL A 4 -53.13 -24.03 19.63
C VAL A 4 -52.64 -23.70 18.22
N LEU A 5 -52.74 -22.43 17.83
CA LEU A 5 -52.16 -21.91 16.59
C LEU A 5 -50.69 -21.61 16.82
N ILE A 6 -49.81 -22.43 16.24
CA ILE A 6 -48.36 -22.20 16.25
C ILE A 6 -48.03 -21.22 15.13
N SER A 7 -47.69 -19.98 15.49
CA SER A 7 -47.18 -18.97 14.56
C SER A 7 -45.72 -19.27 14.24
N ILE A 8 -45.43 -19.68 12.99
CA ILE A 8 -44.07 -19.89 12.50
C ILE A 8 -43.52 -18.53 12.06
N SER A 9 -42.67 -17.93 12.89
CA SER A 9 -41.93 -16.72 12.55
C SER A 9 -40.74 -17.08 11.66
N LEU A 10 -40.82 -16.73 10.37
CA LEU A 10 -39.70 -16.78 9.43
C LEU A 10 -38.69 -15.67 9.79
N PHE A 11 -37.64 -16.02 10.54
CA PHE A 11 -36.45 -15.17 10.65
C PHE A 11 -35.75 -15.16 9.30
N VAL A 12 -35.98 -14.12 8.50
CA VAL A 12 -35.14 -13.79 7.35
C VAL A 12 -33.84 -13.20 7.92
N GLY A 13 -32.82 -14.03 8.08
CA GLY A 13 -31.48 -13.56 8.38
C GLY A 13 -30.97 -12.72 7.21
N PHE A 14 -30.76 -11.42 7.43
CA PHE A 14 -30.03 -10.59 6.48
C PHE A 14 -28.58 -11.09 6.45
N LEU A 15 -28.23 -11.81 5.38
CA LEU A 15 -26.84 -12.04 5.04
C LEU A 15 -26.26 -10.68 4.60
N ASN A 16 -25.54 -10.01 5.50
CA ASN A 16 -24.66 -8.92 5.09
C ASN A 16 -23.59 -9.56 4.20
N ALA A 17 -23.75 -9.43 2.88
CA ALA A 17 -22.67 -9.76 1.97
C ALA A 17 -21.53 -8.77 2.25
N GLU A 18 -20.46 -9.25 2.88
CA GLU A 18 -19.21 -8.50 2.97
C GLU A 18 -18.75 -8.21 1.54
N SER A 19 -18.92 -6.97 1.09
CA SER A 19 -18.44 -6.55 -0.22
C SER A 19 -16.93 -6.41 -0.12
N VAL A 20 -16.19 -7.24 -0.82
CA VAL A 20 -14.74 -7.09 -0.97
C VAL A 20 -14.47 -6.17 -2.16
N HIS A 21 -13.67 -5.12 -1.96
CA HIS A 21 -13.16 -4.31 -3.05
C HIS A 21 -11.63 -4.29 -3.06
N TRP A 22 -11.08 -4.24 -4.26
CA TRP A 22 -9.64 -4.21 -4.50
C TRP A 22 -9.26 -2.91 -5.18
N GLN A 23 -8.09 -2.39 -4.81
CA GLN A 23 -7.45 -1.30 -5.54
C GLN A 23 -5.96 -1.58 -5.72
N TRP A 24 -5.34 -0.95 -6.71
CA TRP A 24 -3.94 -1.16 -7.05
C TRP A 24 -3.10 0.08 -6.75
N ARG A 25 -1.80 -0.14 -6.55
CA ARG A 25 -0.80 0.90 -6.33
C ARG A 25 0.41 0.59 -7.19
N ILE A 26 0.95 1.62 -7.83
CA ILE A 26 2.23 1.55 -8.51
C ILE A 26 3.21 2.38 -7.71
N LEU A 27 4.19 1.73 -7.07
CA LEU A 27 5.32 2.40 -6.44
C LEU A 27 6.52 2.37 -7.38
N GLN A 28 6.87 3.52 -7.94
CA GLN A 28 7.99 3.69 -8.85
C GLN A 28 9.14 4.37 -8.13
N CYS A 29 10.28 3.68 -8.01
CA CYS A 29 11.50 4.22 -7.47
C CYS A 29 12.55 4.31 -8.57
N SER A 30 13.25 5.43 -8.67
CA SER A 30 14.26 5.64 -9.70
C SER A 30 15.54 6.20 -9.13
N GLU A 31 16.67 5.68 -9.59
CA GLU A 31 17.96 6.34 -9.43
C GLU A 31 17.87 7.75 -10.05
N LYS A 32 18.28 8.79 -9.32
CA LYS A 32 18.25 10.16 -9.88
C LYS A 32 19.16 10.23 -11.11
N SER A 33 18.66 10.75 -12.22
CA SER A 33 19.45 11.07 -13.41
C SER A 33 20.26 12.36 -13.19
N GLY A 34 21.59 12.26 -13.19
CA GLY A 34 22.54 13.37 -13.43
C GLY A 34 22.68 14.45 -12.34
N ASP A 35 23.92 14.67 -11.90
CA ASP A 35 24.46 15.85 -11.20
C ASP A 35 24.09 16.18 -9.74
N SER A 36 23.27 15.39 -9.05
CA SER A 36 23.23 15.44 -7.58
C SER A 36 24.05 14.29 -7.01
N PRO A 37 25.14 14.53 -6.24
CA PRO A 37 25.84 13.48 -5.54
C PRO A 37 24.96 13.03 -4.37
N LEU A 38 23.96 12.20 -4.65
CA LEU A 38 23.53 11.24 -3.64
C LEU A 38 24.81 10.49 -3.30
N GLN A 39 25.27 10.62 -2.07
CA GLN A 39 26.28 9.67 -1.63
C GLN A 39 25.67 8.29 -1.91
N LYS A 40 26.45 7.30 -2.38
CA LYS A 40 25.98 5.92 -2.65
C LYS A 40 25.22 5.25 -1.47
N LYS A 41 25.06 5.96 -0.36
CA LYS A 41 24.39 5.65 0.89
C LYS A 41 22.96 6.19 1.01
N ASP A 42 22.40 6.88 0.02
CA ASP A 42 21.03 7.44 0.14
C ASP A 42 20.01 6.59 -0.64
N ALA A 43 18.75 6.57 -0.18
CA ALA A 43 17.68 5.83 -0.84
C ALA A 43 17.26 6.48 -2.19
N SER A 44 16.83 5.66 -3.15
CA SER A 44 16.26 6.20 -4.39
C SER A 44 14.89 6.83 -4.11
N PRO A 45 14.60 8.04 -4.62
CA PRO A 45 13.29 8.66 -4.47
C PRO A 45 12.22 7.78 -5.13
N CYS A 46 11.02 7.78 -4.54
CA CYS A 46 9.90 7.06 -5.10
C CYS A 46 8.68 7.97 -5.26
N ARG A 47 7.77 7.53 -6.13
CA ARG A 47 6.44 8.09 -6.32
C ARG A 47 5.43 6.97 -6.29
N ILE A 48 4.23 7.25 -5.80
CA ILE A 48 3.16 6.25 -5.73
C ILE A 48 1.91 6.78 -6.43
N SER A 49 1.32 5.93 -7.27
CA SER A 49 0.06 6.19 -7.94
C SER A 49 -1.01 5.20 -7.48
N LEU A 50 -2.23 5.69 -7.32
CA LEU A 50 -3.43 4.91 -7.00
C LEU A 50 -4.16 4.56 -8.28
N LEU A 51 -4.58 3.30 -8.38
CA LEU A 51 -5.29 2.76 -9.53
C LEU A 51 -6.59 2.10 -9.04
N GLU A 52 -7.70 2.36 -9.72
CA GLU A 52 -8.99 1.71 -9.44
C GLU A 52 -9.03 0.25 -9.93
N SER A 53 -8.21 -0.09 -10.92
CA SER A 53 -8.06 -1.46 -11.45
C SER A 53 -6.60 -1.76 -11.80
N GLU A 54 -6.26 -3.03 -12.05
CA GLU A 54 -4.89 -3.42 -12.41
C GLU A 54 -4.36 -2.71 -13.68
N HIS A 55 -5.26 -2.39 -14.63
CA HIS A 55 -4.93 -1.78 -15.92
C HIS A 55 -5.56 -0.39 -16.06
N ASP A 56 -5.61 0.37 -14.96
CA ASP A 56 -6.16 1.73 -14.95
C ASP A 56 -5.38 2.67 -15.89
N GLU A 57 -6.10 3.27 -16.85
CA GLU A 57 -5.55 4.23 -17.81
C GLU A 57 -5.31 5.62 -17.19
N ASN A 58 -5.91 5.91 -16.02
CA ASN A 58 -5.80 7.20 -15.35
C ASN A 58 -5.25 7.07 -13.91
N PRO A 59 -3.98 6.66 -13.71
CA PRO A 59 -3.38 6.55 -12.39
C PRO A 59 -3.36 7.91 -11.66
N ARG A 60 -3.77 7.89 -10.38
CA ARG A 60 -3.86 9.08 -9.53
C ARG A 60 -2.59 9.22 -8.70
N LEU A 61 -1.68 10.11 -9.12
CA LEU A 61 -0.38 10.30 -8.49
C LEU A 61 -0.48 11.03 -7.15
N ALA A 62 0.14 10.49 -6.10
CA ALA A 62 0.21 11.16 -4.80
C ALA A 62 1.08 12.43 -4.87
N PRO A 63 0.63 13.58 -4.34
CA PRO A 63 1.32 14.88 -4.47
C PRO A 63 2.43 15.09 -3.42
N PHE A 64 3.10 14.03 -2.97
CA PHE A 64 4.16 14.08 -1.96
C PHE A 64 5.08 12.86 -2.05
N ASP A 65 6.25 12.92 -1.39
CA ASP A 65 7.13 11.76 -1.23
C ASP A 65 6.59 10.82 -0.14
N PRO A 66 6.17 9.59 -0.49
CA PRO A 66 5.59 8.65 0.46
C PRO A 66 6.63 7.99 1.36
N CYS A 67 7.93 8.22 1.13
CA CYS A 67 9.01 7.47 1.74
C CYS A 67 9.77 8.22 2.83
N PHE A 68 10.36 7.46 3.76
CA PHE A 68 11.24 7.94 4.81
C PHE A 68 12.28 6.87 5.18
N GLU A 69 13.36 7.29 5.82
CA GLU A 69 14.42 6.37 6.25
C GLU A 69 14.30 6.06 7.75
N GLU A 70 14.53 4.80 8.10
CA GLU A 70 14.54 4.31 9.48
C GLU A 70 15.68 3.30 9.64
N SER A 71 16.37 3.30 10.78
CA SER A 71 17.37 2.29 11.09
C SER A 71 16.71 1.07 11.74
N ALA A 72 16.69 -0.05 11.03
CA ALA A 72 16.23 -1.33 11.57
C ALA A 72 17.43 -2.25 11.82
N ASN A 73 17.67 -2.62 13.09
CA ASN A 73 18.81 -3.46 13.49
C ASN A 73 20.18 -2.92 13.03
N GLY A 74 20.37 -1.60 13.13
CA GLY A 74 21.61 -0.92 12.72
C GLY A 74 21.81 -0.83 11.20
N LYS A 75 20.80 -1.17 10.38
CA LYS A 75 20.83 -1.04 8.93
C LYS A 75 19.78 -0.03 8.45
N PRO A 76 20.13 0.89 7.53
CA PRO A 76 19.17 1.82 6.98
C PRO A 76 18.16 1.08 6.08
N ARG A 77 16.88 1.32 6.33
CA ARG A 77 15.76 0.92 5.50
C ARG A 77 15.03 2.16 5.01
N ASN A 78 14.61 2.13 3.76
CA ASN A 78 13.69 3.11 3.22
C ASN A 78 12.27 2.53 3.25
N TYR A 79 11.39 3.10 4.05
CA TYR A 79 9.99 2.73 4.17
C TYR A 79 9.15 3.66 3.30
N CYS A 80 8.28 3.11 2.45
CA CYS A 80 7.34 3.87 1.63
C CYS A 80 5.91 3.50 2.01
N ASN A 81 5.09 4.51 2.32
CA ASN A 81 3.67 4.33 2.57
C ASN A 81 2.97 3.85 1.29
N LEU A 82 2.22 2.76 1.37
CA LEU A 82 1.50 2.18 0.23
C LEU A 82 0.14 2.84 0.00
N ILE A 83 -0.31 3.71 0.91
CA ILE A 83 -1.56 4.45 0.80
C ILE A 83 -2.72 3.44 0.61
N CYS A 84 -2.77 2.47 1.52
CA CYS A 84 -3.83 1.48 1.66
C CYS A 84 -4.56 1.71 3.01
N PRO A 85 -5.21 2.87 3.24
CA PRO A 85 -5.74 3.22 4.55
C PRO A 85 -6.88 2.29 4.93
N GLY A 86 -6.77 1.61 6.06
CA GLY A 86 -7.82 0.68 6.51
C GLY A 86 -7.93 -0.59 5.67
N ALA A 87 -6.94 -0.91 4.84
CA ALA A 87 -6.89 -2.19 4.15
C ALA A 87 -6.75 -3.35 5.15
N ASP A 88 -7.41 -4.45 4.83
CA ASP A 88 -7.29 -5.69 5.57
C ASP A 88 -5.94 -6.33 5.27
N THR A 89 -5.58 -6.37 3.99
CA THR A 89 -4.32 -6.92 3.49
C THR A 89 -3.75 -6.10 2.32
N ALA A 90 -2.45 -6.25 2.07
CA ALA A 90 -1.77 -5.71 0.90
C ALA A 90 -0.82 -6.74 0.30
N TYR A 91 -0.91 -6.96 -1.01
CA TYR A 91 -0.14 -7.99 -1.74
C TYR A 91 0.78 -7.35 -2.75
N LEU A 92 2.01 -7.85 -2.86
CA LEU A 92 2.84 -7.58 -4.02
C LEU A 92 2.37 -8.45 -5.18
N ILE A 93 1.87 -7.84 -6.25
CA ILE A 93 1.42 -8.53 -7.46
C ILE A 93 2.61 -8.77 -8.39
N LYS A 94 3.40 -7.72 -8.63
CA LYS A 94 4.52 -7.78 -9.57
C LYS A 94 5.62 -6.81 -9.17
N ARG A 95 6.87 -7.17 -9.49
CA ARG A 95 8.01 -6.28 -9.44
C ARG A 95 8.57 -6.10 -10.86
N THR A 96 8.92 -4.87 -11.23
CA THR A 96 9.56 -4.59 -12.51
C THR A 96 10.94 -3.98 -12.27
N PRO A 97 12.03 -4.59 -12.77
CA PRO A 97 12.08 -5.86 -13.50
C PRO A 97 11.83 -7.08 -12.59
N GLN A 98 11.23 -8.12 -13.16
CA GLN A 98 10.88 -9.34 -12.43
C GLN A 98 12.12 -10.05 -11.87
N ASN A 99 13.27 -9.99 -12.55
CA ASN A 99 14.54 -10.59 -12.11
C ASN A 99 15.57 -9.52 -11.70
N HIS A 100 15.15 -8.56 -10.86
CA HIS A 100 16.03 -7.50 -10.39
C HIS A 100 17.19 -8.06 -9.53
N ARG A 101 18.44 -7.77 -9.91
CA ARG A 101 19.65 -8.35 -9.30
C ARG A 101 19.90 -7.99 -7.84
N SER A 102 19.20 -6.97 -7.31
CA SER A 102 19.39 -6.48 -5.94
C SER A 102 18.12 -6.51 -5.09
N CYS A 103 16.96 -6.74 -5.70
CA CYS A 103 15.68 -6.71 -5.00
C CYS A 103 15.12 -8.12 -4.91
N PHE A 104 15.14 -8.70 -3.71
CA PHE A 104 14.70 -10.06 -3.42
C PHE A 104 13.65 -9.98 -2.32
N GLY A 105 12.46 -10.52 -2.60
CA GLY A 105 11.33 -10.44 -1.66
C GLY A 105 11.67 -11.10 -0.33
N HIS A 106 11.17 -10.51 0.75
CA HIS A 106 11.43 -10.87 2.16
C HIS A 106 12.86 -10.66 2.65
N PHE A 107 13.85 -10.56 1.75
CA PHE A 107 15.25 -10.32 2.12
C PHE A 107 15.63 -8.86 2.04
N THR A 108 15.40 -8.21 0.87
CA THR A 108 15.78 -6.82 0.64
C THR A 108 14.61 -5.88 0.43
N TYR A 109 13.39 -6.42 0.42
CA TYR A 109 12.17 -5.65 0.61
C TYR A 109 11.06 -6.53 1.20
N LYS A 110 10.10 -5.92 1.88
CA LYS A 110 8.88 -6.61 2.34
C LYS A 110 7.77 -5.60 2.61
N ILE A 111 6.52 -6.04 2.41
CA ILE A 111 5.32 -5.30 2.84
C ILE A 111 5.05 -5.65 4.31
N GLU A 112 4.78 -4.63 5.12
CA GLU A 112 4.46 -4.75 6.53
C GLU A 112 3.29 -3.83 6.89
N LYS A 113 2.39 -4.33 7.75
CA LYS A 113 1.31 -3.52 8.31
C LYS A 113 1.88 -2.62 9.41
N ARG A 114 1.68 -1.30 9.28
CA ARG A 114 1.91 -0.31 10.33
C ARG A 114 0.66 0.55 10.43
N SER A 115 -0.22 0.14 11.35
CA SER A 115 -1.58 0.69 11.48
C SER A 115 -1.59 2.22 11.43
N PRO A 116 -2.49 2.85 10.66
CA PRO A 116 -3.61 2.25 9.90
C PRO A 116 -3.26 1.83 8.46
N ASN A 117 -1.98 1.85 8.08
CA ASN A 117 -1.54 1.67 6.69
C ASN A 117 -0.63 0.44 6.50
N PHE A 118 -0.30 0.17 5.24
CA PHE A 118 0.79 -0.74 4.87
C PHE A 118 1.97 0.05 4.33
N PHE A 119 3.15 -0.47 4.58
CA PHE A 119 4.41 0.09 4.10
C PHE A 119 5.20 -1.00 3.42
N ILE A 120 5.94 -0.64 2.37
CA ILE A 120 7.01 -1.48 1.85
C ILE A 120 8.34 -0.88 2.28
N TRP A 121 9.21 -1.69 2.87
CA TRP A 121 10.59 -1.27 3.09
C TRP A 121 11.51 -1.84 2.04
N ARG A 122 12.60 -1.12 1.75
CA ARG A 122 13.74 -1.56 0.95
C ARG A 122 15.03 -1.36 1.71
N ASP A 123 15.97 -2.28 1.56
CA ASP A 123 17.28 -2.20 2.19
C ASP A 123 18.44 -2.47 1.22
N ALA A 124 19.67 -2.38 1.73
CA ALA A 124 20.89 -2.70 1.01
C ALA A 124 20.95 -2.03 -0.38
N LYS A 125 21.33 -2.77 -1.42
CA LYS A 125 21.37 -2.25 -2.80
C LYS A 125 19.97 -1.99 -3.36
N CYS A 126 18.95 -2.74 -2.93
CA CYS A 126 17.57 -2.52 -3.40
C CYS A 126 17.05 -1.12 -3.04
N ARG A 127 17.47 -0.60 -1.88
CA ARG A 127 17.12 0.74 -1.38
C ARG A 127 17.47 1.86 -2.35
N SER A 128 18.58 1.72 -3.07
CA SER A 128 19.07 2.74 -4.01
C SER A 128 18.81 2.39 -5.48
N SER A 129 18.16 1.26 -5.79
CA SER A 129 17.93 0.82 -7.17
C SER A 129 16.69 1.45 -7.82
N SER A 130 16.69 1.48 -9.15
CA SER A 130 15.49 1.68 -9.96
C SER A 130 14.63 0.41 -9.97
N VAL A 131 13.42 0.48 -9.44
CA VAL A 131 12.50 -0.65 -9.33
C VAL A 131 11.07 -0.15 -9.19
N GLU A 132 10.13 -0.89 -9.77
CA GLU A 132 8.70 -0.66 -9.63
C GLU A 132 8.03 -1.85 -8.93
N PHE A 133 7.04 -1.56 -8.08
CA PHE A 133 6.19 -2.55 -7.44
C PHE A 133 4.73 -2.26 -7.76
N LEU A 134 4.04 -3.24 -8.34
CA LEU A 134 2.59 -3.27 -8.46
C LEU A 134 2.02 -3.99 -7.25
N ILE A 135 1.19 -3.30 -6.49
CA ILE A 135 0.66 -3.74 -5.21
C ILE A 135 -0.87 -3.70 -5.27
N ARG A 136 -1.54 -4.68 -4.66
CA ARG A 136 -3.00 -4.69 -4.50
C ARG A 136 -3.35 -4.51 -3.03
N CYS A 137 -4.16 -3.51 -2.71
CA CYS A 137 -4.80 -3.34 -1.41
C CYS A 137 -6.17 -4.05 -1.44
N GLU A 138 -6.49 -4.82 -0.41
CA GLU A 138 -7.79 -5.45 -0.23
C GLU A 138 -8.53 -4.85 0.95
N PHE A 139 -9.81 -4.56 0.75
CA PHE A 139 -10.68 -3.94 1.74
C PHE A 139 -11.98 -4.75 1.83
N LEU A 140 -12.40 -5.09 3.06
CA LEU A 140 -13.65 -5.78 3.35
C LEU A 140 -14.87 -4.84 3.43
N SER A 141 -14.71 -3.58 3.01
CA SER A 141 -15.77 -2.57 2.91
C SER A 141 -16.20 -2.36 1.46
N SER A 142 -17.32 -1.70 1.22
CA SER A 142 -17.73 -1.37 -0.15
C SER A 142 -16.85 -0.26 -0.73
N ARG A 143 -16.62 -0.28 -2.06
CA ARG A 143 -15.90 0.80 -2.75
C ARG A 143 -16.57 2.17 -2.55
N ASP A 144 -17.89 2.22 -2.40
CA ASP A 144 -18.66 3.45 -2.17
C ASP A 144 -18.38 4.09 -0.81
N SER A 145 -17.95 3.29 0.16
CA SER A 145 -17.53 3.77 1.48
C SER A 145 -16.06 4.19 1.54
N PHE A 146 -15.29 3.94 0.48
CA PHE A 146 -13.86 4.23 0.45
C PHE A 146 -13.62 5.75 0.33
N PRO A 147 -12.70 6.33 1.14
CA PRO A 147 -12.50 7.79 1.15
C PRO A 147 -12.06 8.37 -0.20
N THR A 148 -12.24 9.68 -0.36
CA THR A 148 -11.76 10.42 -1.54
C THR A 148 -10.25 10.65 -1.48
N ASP A 149 -9.66 10.94 -2.63
CA ASP A 149 -8.22 11.19 -2.78
C ASP A 149 -7.68 12.27 -1.86
N ASP A 150 -8.40 13.38 -1.71
CA ASP A 150 -7.98 14.48 -0.84
C ASP A 150 -7.82 14.02 0.61
N VAL A 151 -8.75 13.19 1.09
CA VAL A 151 -8.72 12.61 2.44
C VAL A 151 -7.54 11.64 2.55
N ILE A 152 -7.44 10.72 1.60
CA ILE A 152 -6.41 9.67 1.58
C ILE A 152 -5.00 10.27 1.53
N PHE A 153 -4.76 11.23 0.64
CA PHE A 153 -3.45 11.84 0.48
C PHE A 153 -3.10 12.76 1.65
N SER A 154 -4.06 13.48 2.21
CA SER A 154 -3.84 14.30 3.42
C SER A 154 -3.44 13.43 4.60
N GLU A 155 -4.16 12.32 4.85
CA GLU A 155 -3.86 11.40 5.95
C GLU A 155 -2.50 10.71 5.74
N ALA A 156 -2.24 10.19 4.54
CA ALA A 156 -0.98 9.53 4.23
C ALA A 156 0.22 10.48 4.36
N LYS A 157 0.08 11.75 3.94
CA LYS A 157 1.11 12.78 4.13
C LYS A 157 1.39 13.05 5.60
N LYS A 158 0.35 13.12 6.43
CA LYS A 158 0.48 13.30 7.89
C LYS A 158 1.22 12.11 8.52
N ILE A 159 0.79 10.88 8.23
CA ILE A 159 1.44 9.67 8.76
C ILE A 159 2.92 9.61 8.36
N SER A 160 3.23 9.89 7.09
CA SER A 160 4.62 9.94 6.61
C SER A 160 5.43 11.07 7.25
N ALA A 161 4.81 12.14 7.74
CA ALA A 161 5.49 13.19 8.50
C ALA A 161 5.72 12.77 9.96
N ASP A 162 4.71 12.18 10.60
CA ASP A 162 4.77 11.74 12.00
C ASP A 162 5.81 10.62 12.20
N LEU A 163 5.95 9.71 11.22
CA LEU A 163 6.94 8.62 11.25
C LEU A 163 8.37 9.05 10.89
N ARG A 164 8.58 10.29 10.45
CA ARG A 164 9.92 10.86 10.20
C ARG A 164 10.55 11.44 11.47
N LEU A 165 9.77 11.63 12.53
CA LEU A 165 10.19 12.17 13.83
C LEU A 165 10.63 11.06 14.77
#